data_AF-A0AAV8AHL9-F1
#
_entry.id   AF-A0AAV8AHL9-F1
#
_cell.length_a   1.000
_cell.length_b   1.000
_cell.length_c   1.000
_cell.angle_alpha   90.00
_cell.angle_beta   90.00
_cell.angle_gamma   90.00
#
_symmetry.space_group_name_H-M   'P 1'
#
loop_
_entity.id
_entity.type
_entity.pdbx_description
1 polymer ?
#
loop_
_entity_poly.entity_id
_entity_poly.type
_entity_poly.pdbx_seq_one_letter_code
_entity_poly.pdbx_strand_id
1 'polypeptide(L)'
;MMSLAYRFLRAKTPEQRAHVDLDTHYTKEYLDEYVGSSTRRKILYQEYVKGISSTGMQSNYGFEGQVNACWTHKMTPKELDTVRLAGFPISVIHGRYDVIAQLSHAKRLAEKLHPAARMVELHGAHLVSHERPDEVNQALKDLIEASKSKEIADDWSYMPESESGWLILRAPMSLSKLRSDGANTLLTIYSFLGKLQLSFIYIIGLLVMGFDHIKSIFCIMKPVRVATIES
;
A
#
# COMPACT_ATOMS: atom_id res chain seq x y z
N MET A 1 1.11 18.84 13.34
CA MET A 1 1.18 17.39 13.57
C MET A 1 2.41 16.84 12.87
N MET A 2 3.25 16.06 13.56
CA MET A 2 4.38 15.36 12.92
C MET A 2 3.85 14.26 12.00
N SER A 3 4.50 14.03 10.85
CA SER A 3 4.11 12.95 9.94
C SER A 3 4.27 11.57 10.60
N LEU A 4 3.43 10.62 10.19
CA LEU A 4 3.45 9.26 10.72
C LEU A 4 4.83 8.59 10.57
N ALA A 5 5.44 8.73 9.39
CA ALA A 5 6.79 8.25 9.11
C ALA A 5 7.83 8.84 10.08
N TYR A 6 7.72 10.13 10.39
CA TYR A 6 8.62 10.76 11.34
C TYR A 6 8.43 10.21 12.76
N ARG A 7 7.18 10.04 13.21
CA ARG A 7 6.87 9.44 14.51
C ARG A 7 7.45 8.03 14.61
N PHE A 8 7.32 7.22 13.55
CA PHE A 8 7.87 5.88 13.48
C PHE A 8 9.40 5.86 13.60
N LEU A 9 10.11 6.71 12.84
CA LEU A 9 11.58 6.80 12.89
C LEU A 9 12.12 7.24 14.27
N ARG A 10 11.35 8.08 14.96
CA ARG A 10 11.71 8.62 16.27
C ARG A 10 11.33 7.74 17.45
N ALA A 11 10.41 6.79 17.31
CA ALA A 11 10.04 5.91 18.41
C ALA A 11 11.23 5.02 18.82
N LYS A 12 11.77 5.24 20.02
CA LYS A 12 12.91 4.48 20.56
C LYS A 12 12.56 3.59 21.75
N THR A 13 11.40 3.81 22.36
CA THR A 13 10.93 3.00 23.49
C THR A 13 9.71 2.17 23.10
N PRO A 14 9.43 1.05 23.80
CA PRO A 14 8.22 0.26 23.62
C PRO A 14 6.94 1.12 23.65
N GLU A 15 6.87 2.09 24.56
CA GLU A 15 5.74 3.00 24.74
C GLU A 15 5.53 3.90 23.53
N GLN A 16 6.61 4.53 23.06
CA GLN A 16 6.55 5.39 21.88
C GLN A 16 6.17 4.58 20.64
N ARG A 17 6.72 3.37 20.52
CA ARG A 17 6.45 2.48 19.39
C ARG A 17 5.00 2.01 19.40
N ALA A 18 4.48 1.59 20.55
CA ALA A 18 3.09 1.18 20.72
C ALA A 18 2.11 2.27 20.27
N HIS A 19 2.35 3.53 20.63
CA HIS A 19 1.50 4.63 20.16
C HIS A 19 1.46 4.77 18.63
N VAL A 20 2.61 4.62 17.98
CA VAL A 20 2.69 4.71 16.51
C VAL A 20 2.01 3.50 15.88
N ASP A 21 2.34 2.29 16.35
CA ASP A 21 1.80 1.06 15.79
C ASP A 21 0.27 1.02 15.89
N LEU A 22 -0.30 1.38 17.04
CA LEU A 22 -1.76 1.43 17.18
C LEU A 22 -2.42 2.38 16.17
N ASP A 23 -1.87 3.59 16.00
CA ASP A 23 -2.40 4.56 15.03
C ASP A 23 -2.20 4.11 13.58
N THR A 24 -1.28 3.19 13.30
CA THR A 24 -1.11 2.59 11.96
C THR A 24 -1.95 1.36 11.73
N HIS A 25 -2.20 0.58 12.78
CA HIS A 25 -2.81 -0.73 12.69
C HIS A 25 -4.34 -0.66 12.70
N TYR A 26 -4.91 0.33 13.39
CA TYR A 26 -6.33 0.40 13.68
C TYR A 26 -6.95 1.75 13.32
N THR A 27 -8.24 1.75 13.05
CA THR A 27 -9.01 3.00 12.94
C THR A 27 -9.11 3.70 14.30
N LYS A 28 -9.30 5.02 14.27
CA LYS A 28 -9.49 5.80 15.50
C LYS A 28 -10.75 5.38 16.23
N GLU A 29 -11.82 5.13 15.47
CA GLU A 29 -13.11 4.68 15.94
C GLU A 29 -12.98 3.38 16.73
N TYR A 30 -12.25 2.40 16.19
CA TYR A 30 -11.99 1.13 16.87
C TYR A 30 -11.15 1.28 18.14
N LEU A 31 -10.16 2.18 18.12
CA LEU A 31 -9.31 2.42 19.29
C LEU A 31 -10.04 3.15 20.43
N ASP A 32 -10.95 4.06 20.09
CA ASP A 32 -11.65 4.91 21.05
C ASP A 32 -12.89 4.23 21.67
N GLU A 33 -13.33 3.09 21.12
CA GLU A 33 -14.40 2.27 21.67
C GLU A 33 -14.08 1.73 23.07
N TYR A 34 -15.07 1.69 23.96
CA TYR A 34 -14.96 1.10 25.28
C TYR A 34 -15.17 -0.41 25.26
N VAL A 35 -14.21 -1.13 25.84
CA VAL A 35 -14.31 -2.58 26.11
C VAL A 35 -14.31 -2.76 27.62
N GLY A 36 -15.49 -2.99 28.18
CA GLY A 36 -15.69 -2.98 29.64
C GLY A 36 -15.51 -1.57 30.22
N SER A 37 -14.53 -1.39 31.11
CA SER A 37 -14.27 -0.13 31.81
C SER A 37 -13.15 0.72 31.20
N SER A 38 -12.51 0.28 30.12
CA SER A 38 -11.39 0.97 29.47
C SER A 38 -11.58 1.07 27.97
N THR A 39 -10.96 2.05 27.35
CA THR A 39 -10.90 2.12 25.88
C THR A 39 -10.02 1.00 25.34
N ARG A 40 -10.36 0.51 24.14
CA ARG A 40 -9.58 -0.52 23.46
C ARG A 40 -8.13 -0.07 23.25
N ARG A 41 -7.91 1.22 22.95
CA ARG A 41 -6.58 1.83 22.88
C ARG A 41 -5.74 1.55 24.12
N LYS A 42 -6.32 1.72 25.32
CA LYS A 42 -5.59 1.54 26.57
C LYS A 42 -5.21 0.08 26.78
N ILE A 43 -6.12 -0.84 26.48
CA ILE A 43 -5.91 -2.29 26.59
C ILE A 43 -4.79 -2.72 25.62
N LEU A 44 -4.97 -2.42 24.32
CA LEU A 44 -3.99 -2.78 23.29
C LEU A 44 -2.64 -2.11 23.51
N TYR A 45 -2.60 -0.87 24.02
CA TYR A 45 -1.34 -0.20 24.36
C TYR A 45 -0.55 -0.99 25.39
N GLN A 46 -1.20 -1.47 26.46
CA GLN A 46 -0.53 -2.28 27.48
C GLN A 46 -0.01 -3.60 26.90
N GLU A 47 -0.79 -4.25 26.02
CA GLU A 47 -0.38 -5.47 25.33
C GLU A 47 0.82 -5.25 24.41
N TYR A 48 0.81 -4.18 23.62
CA TYR A 48 1.92 -3.81 22.73
C TYR A 48 3.19 -3.50 23.51
N VAL A 49 3.10 -2.67 24.55
CA VAL A 49 4.25 -2.33 25.41
C VAL A 49 4.82 -3.59 26.06
N LYS A 50 3.97 -4.47 26.59
CA LYS A 50 4.39 -5.73 27.18
C LYS A 50 5.07 -6.64 26.15
N GLY A 51 4.47 -6.79 24.97
CA GLY A 51 5.01 -7.59 23.87
C GLY A 51 6.39 -7.10 23.45
N ILE A 52 6.50 -5.83 23.07
CA ILE A 52 7.74 -5.20 22.62
C ILE A 52 8.81 -5.24 23.73
N SER A 53 8.45 -5.00 24.99
CA SER A 53 9.39 -5.08 26.11
C SER A 53 9.93 -6.49 26.31
N SER A 54 9.11 -7.52 26.07
CA SER A 54 9.50 -8.92 26.27
C SER A 54 10.33 -9.51 25.12
N THR A 55 10.02 -9.12 23.87
CA THR A 55 10.70 -9.65 22.67
C THR A 55 11.83 -8.76 22.18
N GLY A 56 11.90 -7.53 22.68
CA GLY A 56 12.72 -6.48 22.12
C GLY A 56 12.10 -5.88 20.85
N MET A 57 12.69 -4.78 20.40
CA MET A 57 12.38 -4.15 19.12
C MET A 57 12.86 -5.02 17.96
N GLN A 58 12.24 -4.85 16.79
CA GLN A 58 12.70 -5.48 15.56
C GLN A 58 14.19 -5.20 15.30
N SER A 59 14.94 -6.25 14.96
CA SER A 59 16.36 -6.12 14.62
C SER A 59 16.56 -5.37 13.30
N ASN A 60 17.76 -4.82 13.10
CA ASN A 60 18.12 -4.09 11.89
C ASN A 60 17.93 -4.95 10.63
N TYR A 61 18.35 -6.21 10.69
CA TYR A 61 18.18 -7.16 9.58
C TYR A 61 16.69 -7.44 9.29
N GLY A 62 15.85 -7.53 10.32
CA GLY A 62 14.41 -7.70 10.14
C GLY A 62 13.78 -6.47 9.48
N PHE A 63 14.15 -5.27 9.92
CA PHE A 63 13.68 -4.02 9.34
C PHE A 63 14.13 -3.83 7.89
N GLU A 64 15.42 -3.98 7.62
CA GLU A 64 15.99 -3.90 6.27
C GLU A 64 15.38 -4.94 5.35
N GLY A 65 15.14 -6.16 5.85
CA GLY A 65 14.45 -7.22 5.11
C GLY A 65 13.02 -6.83 4.72
N GLN A 66 12.25 -6.23 5.63
CA GLN A 66 10.90 -5.74 5.33
C GLN A 66 10.92 -4.60 4.31
N VAL A 67 11.82 -3.63 4.46
CA VAL A 67 11.97 -2.52 3.49
C VAL A 67 12.36 -3.05 2.12
N ASN A 68 13.31 -3.98 2.07
CA ASN A 68 13.73 -4.60 0.82
C ASN A 68 12.59 -5.39 0.17
N ALA A 69 11.80 -6.13 0.95
CA ALA A 69 10.61 -6.83 0.45
C ALA A 69 9.60 -5.85 -0.16
N CYS A 70 9.26 -4.76 0.52
CA CYS A 70 8.38 -3.73 -0.02
C CYS A 70 8.88 -3.11 -1.34
N TRP A 71 10.20 -3.05 -1.54
CA TRP A 71 10.79 -2.44 -2.74
C TRP A 71 10.97 -3.41 -3.90
N THR A 72 11.27 -4.67 -3.60
CA THR A 72 11.70 -5.65 -4.60
C THR A 72 10.64 -6.68 -4.92
N HIS A 73 9.72 -6.95 -4.00
CA HIS A 73 8.71 -7.97 -4.16
C HIS A 73 7.58 -7.46 -5.06
N LYS A 74 7.41 -8.13 -6.19
CA LYS A 74 6.30 -7.91 -7.13
C LYS A 74 5.99 -9.22 -7.83
N MET A 75 4.73 -9.40 -8.19
CA MET A 75 4.33 -10.48 -9.09
C MET A 75 4.45 -10.03 -10.54
N THR A 76 5.06 -10.88 -11.36
CA THR A 76 5.09 -10.75 -12.81
C THR A 76 3.72 -11.04 -13.41
N PRO A 77 3.41 -10.55 -14.62
CA PRO A 77 2.17 -10.89 -15.32
C PRO A 77 1.96 -12.41 -15.45
N LYS A 78 3.02 -13.16 -15.75
CA LYS A 78 2.97 -14.62 -15.87
C LYS A 78 2.60 -15.32 -14.55
N GLU A 79 3.10 -14.84 -13.42
CA GLU A 79 2.73 -15.38 -12.10
C GLU A 79 1.27 -15.08 -11.77
N LEU A 80 0.79 -13.87 -12.08
CA LEU A 80 -0.62 -13.51 -11.90
C LEU A 80 -1.53 -14.33 -12.81
N ASP A 81 -1.14 -14.55 -14.06
CA ASP A 81 -1.86 -15.43 -14.99
C ASP A 81 -1.92 -16.86 -14.46
N THR A 82 -0.81 -17.35 -13.90
CA THR A 82 -0.75 -18.70 -13.31
C THR A 82 -1.72 -18.83 -12.14
N VAL A 83 -1.77 -17.83 -11.26
CA VAL A 83 -2.72 -17.80 -10.13
C VAL A 83 -4.17 -17.74 -10.63
N ARG A 84 -4.46 -16.86 -11.59
CA ARG A 84 -5.80 -16.69 -12.17
C ARG A 84 -6.31 -17.96 -12.86
N LEU A 85 -5.44 -18.66 -13.58
CA LEU A 85 -5.79 -19.87 -14.33
C LEU A 85 -5.82 -21.14 -13.46
N ALA A 86 -5.48 -21.05 -12.18
CA ALA A 86 -5.46 -22.20 -11.28
C ALA A 86 -6.87 -22.71 -10.92
N GLY A 87 -7.92 -21.97 -11.26
CA GLY A 87 -9.31 -22.44 -11.18
C GLY A 87 -9.90 -22.46 -9.77
N PHE A 88 -9.37 -21.69 -8.84
CA PHE A 88 -9.95 -21.47 -7.51
C PHE A 88 -10.40 -20.01 -7.34
N PRO A 89 -11.50 -19.76 -6.60
CA PRO A 89 -11.91 -18.40 -6.28
C PRO A 89 -10.89 -17.74 -5.34
N ILE A 90 -10.74 -16.43 -5.48
CA ILE A 90 -9.80 -15.61 -4.71
C ILE A 90 -10.59 -14.49 -4.03
N SER A 91 -10.36 -14.27 -2.74
CA SER A 91 -10.90 -13.12 -2.01
C SER A 91 -9.78 -12.18 -1.62
N VAL A 92 -9.87 -10.91 -2.03
CA VAL A 92 -8.95 -9.84 -1.62
C VAL A 92 -9.68 -9.00 -0.56
N ILE A 93 -9.41 -9.28 0.72
CA ILE A 93 -10.04 -8.61 1.87
C ILE A 93 -9.13 -7.48 2.35
N HIS A 94 -9.63 -6.24 2.41
CA HIS A 94 -8.80 -5.08 2.74
C HIS A 94 -9.54 -4.00 3.51
N GLY A 95 -8.82 -3.30 4.41
CA GLY A 95 -9.33 -2.15 5.16
C GLY A 95 -9.26 -0.84 4.37
N ARG A 96 -10.35 -0.07 4.35
CA ARG A 96 -10.42 1.24 3.66
C ARG A 96 -9.39 2.26 4.13
N TYR A 97 -8.99 2.20 5.39
CA TYR A 97 -8.11 3.18 6.03
C TYR A 97 -6.71 2.64 6.29
N ASP A 98 -6.31 1.55 5.61
CA ASP A 98 -4.96 1.02 5.71
C ASP A 98 -3.94 2.02 5.14
N VAL A 99 -3.13 2.58 6.03
CA VAL A 99 -2.06 3.54 5.71
C VAL A 99 -0.72 2.87 5.42
N ILE A 100 -0.58 1.58 5.74
CA ILE A 100 0.63 0.79 5.52
C ILE A 100 0.58 0.22 4.09
N ALA A 101 -0.50 -0.49 3.76
CA ALA A 101 -0.78 -1.02 2.44
C ALA A 101 -2.05 -0.36 1.90
N GLN A 102 -1.90 0.70 1.11
CA GLN A 102 -3.04 1.49 0.65
C GLN A 102 -4.03 0.65 -0.18
N LEU A 103 -5.33 0.92 -0.01
CA LEU A 103 -6.43 0.25 -0.69
C LEU A 103 -6.27 0.12 -2.22
N SER A 104 -5.62 1.11 -2.86
CA SER A 104 -5.35 1.09 -4.31
C SER A 104 -4.52 -0.13 -4.74
N HIS A 105 -3.62 -0.63 -3.88
CA HIS A 105 -2.83 -1.83 -4.16
C HIS A 105 -3.69 -3.10 -4.14
N ALA A 106 -4.61 -3.21 -3.19
CA ALA A 106 -5.55 -4.32 -3.11
C ALA A 106 -6.52 -4.32 -4.30
N LYS A 107 -7.10 -3.16 -4.65
CA LYS A 107 -7.96 -3.00 -5.84
C LYS A 107 -7.25 -3.41 -7.12
N ARG A 108 -6.03 -2.90 -7.34
CA ARG A 108 -5.20 -3.27 -8.50
C ARG A 108 -4.85 -4.76 -8.54
N LEU A 109 -4.68 -5.40 -7.39
CA LEU A 109 -4.44 -6.85 -7.34
C LEU A 109 -5.70 -7.62 -7.73
N ALA A 110 -6.86 -7.26 -7.19
CA ALA A 110 -8.14 -7.87 -7.54
C ALA A 110 -8.45 -7.71 -9.04
N GLU A 111 -8.25 -6.51 -9.60
CA GLU A 111 -8.41 -6.24 -11.04
C GLU A 111 -7.52 -7.14 -11.91
N LYS A 112 -6.24 -7.31 -11.52
CA LYS A 112 -5.30 -8.17 -12.27
C LYS A 112 -5.64 -9.65 -12.18
N LEU A 113 -6.33 -10.06 -11.13
CA LEU A 113 -6.75 -11.44 -10.90
C LEU A 113 -8.17 -11.71 -11.42
N HIS A 114 -8.88 -10.70 -11.92
CA HIS A 114 -10.20 -10.87 -12.52
C HIS A 114 -10.18 -11.87 -13.70
N PRO A 115 -11.19 -12.77 -13.84
CA PRO A 115 -12.40 -12.90 -13.01
C PRO A 115 -12.24 -13.81 -11.77
N ALA A 116 -11.05 -14.33 -11.47
CA ALA A 116 -10.88 -15.25 -10.34
C ALA A 116 -11.02 -14.58 -8.97
N ALA A 117 -10.90 -13.24 -8.88
CA ALA A 117 -10.87 -12.51 -7.62
C ALA A 117 -12.10 -11.63 -7.36
N ARG A 118 -12.53 -11.62 -6.09
CA ARG A 118 -13.52 -10.71 -5.51
C ARG A 118 -12.84 -9.75 -4.54
N MET A 119 -13.15 -8.45 -4.64
CA MET A 119 -12.66 -7.44 -3.70
C MET A 119 -13.65 -7.29 -2.54
N VAL A 120 -13.18 -7.42 -1.31
CA VAL A 120 -13.96 -7.22 -0.08
C VAL A 120 -13.37 -6.01 0.65
N GLU A 121 -14.00 -4.86 0.46
CA GLU A 121 -13.59 -3.58 1.04
C GLU A 121 -14.33 -3.31 2.35
N LEU A 122 -13.60 -3.29 3.47
CA LEU A 122 -14.18 -3.19 4.81
C LEU A 122 -13.82 -1.89 5.52
N HIS A 123 -14.71 -1.44 6.41
CA HIS A 123 -14.46 -0.28 7.27
C HIS A 123 -13.47 -0.65 8.40
N GLY A 124 -12.17 -0.61 8.08
CA GLY A 124 -11.07 -0.86 9.01
C GLY A 124 -9.74 -0.35 8.45
N ALA A 125 -8.68 -0.44 9.25
CA ALA A 125 -7.32 -0.07 8.87
C ALA A 125 -6.50 -1.33 8.51
N HIS A 126 -5.21 -1.35 8.81
CA HIS A 126 -4.30 -2.42 8.40
C HIS A 126 -4.67 -3.78 9.02
N LEU A 127 -5.07 -3.81 10.30
CA LEU A 127 -5.50 -5.03 11.00
C LEU A 127 -7.02 -5.20 10.93
N VAL A 128 -7.58 -5.10 9.72
CA VAL A 128 -9.03 -5.20 9.50
C VAL A 128 -9.64 -6.52 9.99
N SER A 129 -8.86 -7.61 10.01
CA SER A 129 -9.30 -8.89 10.59
C SER A 129 -9.55 -8.84 12.09
N HIS A 130 -8.90 -7.92 12.81
CA HIS A 130 -9.14 -7.68 14.22
C HIS A 130 -10.30 -6.70 14.43
N GLU A 131 -10.44 -5.71 13.56
CA GLU A 131 -11.50 -4.67 13.67
C GLU A 131 -12.88 -5.16 13.23
N ARG A 132 -12.91 -6.03 12.21
CA ARG A 132 -14.12 -6.51 11.53
C ARG A 132 -14.12 -8.04 11.44
N PRO A 133 -13.98 -8.75 12.58
CA PRO A 133 -13.81 -10.20 12.57
C PRO A 133 -15.03 -10.90 11.97
N ASP A 134 -16.25 -10.40 12.20
CA ASP A 134 -17.48 -11.01 11.69
C ASP A 134 -17.57 -10.88 10.17
N GLU A 135 -17.28 -9.71 9.62
CA GLU A 135 -17.30 -9.46 8.18
C GLU A 135 -16.16 -10.20 7.46
N VAL A 136 -14.96 -10.26 8.07
CA VAL A 136 -13.86 -11.08 7.55
C VAL A 136 -14.24 -12.57 7.56
N ASN A 137 -14.79 -13.06 8.67
CA ASN A 137 -15.21 -14.46 8.78
C ASN A 137 -16.32 -14.80 7.78
N GLN A 138 -17.25 -13.87 7.53
CA GLN A 138 -18.27 -14.05 6.51
C GLN A 138 -17.65 -14.13 5.10
N ALA A 139 -16.74 -13.22 4.76
CA ALA A 139 -16.04 -13.26 3.47
C ALA A 139 -15.23 -14.55 3.26
N LEU A 140 -14.65 -15.11 4.32
CA LEU A 140 -13.97 -16.39 4.29
C LEU A 140 -14.94 -17.57 4.12
N LYS A 141 -16.10 -17.55 4.78
CA LYS A 141 -17.15 -18.57 4.59
C LYS A 141 -17.66 -18.58 3.16
N ASP A 142 -17.98 -17.41 2.60
CA ASP A 142 -18.40 -17.28 1.21
C ASP A 142 -17.36 -17.86 0.24
N LEU A 143 -16.07 -17.58 0.48
CA LEU A 143 -14.97 -18.10 -0.33
C LEU A 143 -14.91 -19.64 -0.29
N ILE A 144 -15.08 -20.22 0.91
CA ILE A 144 -15.12 -21.67 1.09
C ILE A 144 -16.32 -22.27 0.37
N GLU A 145 -17.49 -21.65 0.44
CA GLU A 145 -18.70 -22.11 -0.24
C GLU A 145 -18.55 -22.05 -1.77
N ALA A 146 -18.09 -20.92 -2.31
CA ALA A 146 -17.80 -20.76 -3.75
C ALA A 146 -16.80 -21.82 -4.26
N SER A 147 -15.77 -22.13 -3.45
CA SER A 147 -14.78 -23.15 -3.81
C SER A 147 -15.38 -24.56 -3.91
N LYS A 148 -16.43 -24.87 -3.14
CA LYS A 148 -17.12 -26.16 -3.16
C LYS A 148 -18.14 -26.24 -4.29
N SER A 149 -18.85 -25.15 -4.54
CA SER A 149 -19.91 -25.08 -5.55
C SER A 149 -19.39 -25.06 -6.99
N LYS A 150 -18.07 -24.96 -7.20
CA LYS A 150 -17.43 -24.75 -8.52
C LYS A 150 -18.12 -23.62 -9.28
N GLU A 151 -18.46 -22.54 -8.57
CA GLU A 151 -19.08 -21.39 -9.20
C GLU A 151 -18.19 -20.88 -10.34
N ILE A 152 -18.84 -20.45 -11.44
CA ILE A 152 -18.16 -19.89 -12.58
C ILE A 152 -17.47 -18.60 -12.11
N ALA A 153 -16.20 -18.41 -12.49
CA ALA A 153 -15.37 -17.30 -12.01
C ALA A 153 -16.07 -15.92 -12.16
N ASP A 154 -16.86 -15.74 -13.22
CA ASP A 154 -17.59 -14.50 -13.49
C ASP A 154 -18.64 -14.20 -12.41
N ASP A 155 -19.34 -15.22 -11.89
CA ASP A 155 -20.36 -15.08 -10.82
C ASP A 155 -19.72 -14.71 -9.47
N TRP A 156 -18.54 -15.25 -9.18
CA TRP A 156 -17.78 -14.94 -7.96
C TRP A 156 -17.28 -13.49 -7.94
N SER A 157 -16.89 -12.97 -9.10
CA SER A 157 -16.12 -11.74 -9.22
C SER A 157 -16.89 -10.44 -9.06
N TYR A 158 -18.20 -10.47 -8.76
CA TYR A 158 -19.06 -9.28 -8.75
C TYR A 158 -18.38 -8.10 -8.03
N MET A 159 -17.91 -7.15 -8.84
CA MET A 159 -17.28 -5.93 -8.35
C MET A 159 -18.40 -4.92 -8.10
N PRO A 160 -18.46 -4.26 -6.93
CA PRO A 160 -19.34 -3.11 -6.79
C PRO A 160 -18.97 -2.08 -7.86
N GLU A 161 -19.95 -1.64 -8.64
CA GLU A 161 -19.77 -0.65 -9.71
C GLU A 161 -18.95 0.52 -9.17
N SER A 162 -17.79 0.78 -9.77
CA SER A 162 -17.08 2.02 -9.48
C SER A 162 -18.00 3.17 -9.90
N GLU A 163 -18.28 4.14 -9.02
CA GLU A 163 -18.80 5.43 -9.45
C GLU A 163 -17.77 6.09 -10.37
N SER A 164 -17.86 5.78 -11.66
CA SER A 164 -16.97 6.27 -12.70
C SER A 164 -17.40 7.68 -13.10
N GLY A 165 -17.05 8.66 -12.26
CA GLY A 165 -17.14 10.09 -12.54
C GLY A 165 -16.04 10.62 -13.47
N TRP A 166 -15.68 9.88 -14.53
CA TRP A 166 -14.74 10.35 -15.56
C TRP A 166 -15.40 10.21 -16.94
N LEU A 167 -16.35 11.10 -17.20
CA LEU A 167 -16.92 11.33 -18.52
C LEU A 167 -15.82 11.82 -19.48
N ILE A 168 -15.49 10.96 -20.45
CA ILE A 168 -15.29 11.26 -21.88
C ILE A 168 -14.63 12.62 -22.17
N LEU A 169 -13.33 12.59 -22.45
CA LEU A 169 -12.70 13.54 -23.37
C LEU A 169 -11.83 12.80 -24.38
N ARG A 170 -12.50 11.97 -25.18
CA ARG A 170 -11.96 11.45 -26.45
C ARG A 170 -12.26 12.49 -27.53
N ALA A 171 -11.46 13.54 -27.61
CA ALA A 171 -11.52 14.47 -28.74
C ALA A 171 -10.73 13.87 -29.92
N PRO A 172 -11.33 13.67 -31.11
CA PRO A 172 -10.57 13.35 -32.31
C PRO A 172 -9.92 14.64 -32.82
N MET A 173 -8.58 14.68 -32.86
CA MET A 173 -7.87 15.76 -33.55
C MET A 173 -8.09 15.63 -35.06
N SER A 174 -9.01 16.44 -35.59
CA SER A 174 -9.13 16.71 -37.02
C SER A 174 -7.99 17.63 -37.44
N LEU A 175 -7.15 17.14 -38.36
CA LEU A 175 -6.03 17.87 -38.96
C LEU A 175 -6.56 18.77 -40.09
N SER A 176 -6.93 20.02 -39.77
CA SER A 176 -7.23 21.02 -40.81
C SER A 176 -5.99 21.84 -41.17
N LYS A 177 -5.53 21.58 -42.38
CA LYS A 177 -4.61 22.33 -43.25
C LYS A 177 -4.73 23.87 -43.11
N LEU A 178 -3.64 24.54 -42.71
CA LEU A 178 -3.38 25.93 -43.08
C LEU A 178 -1.91 26.12 -43.49
N ARG A 179 -1.72 26.97 -44.48
CA ARG A 179 -0.58 27.10 -45.39
C ARG A 179 0.43 28.15 -44.87
N SER A 180 1.71 27.87 -45.11
CA SER A 180 2.82 28.83 -45.28
C SER A 180 3.23 29.70 -44.08
N ASP A 181 3.99 29.14 -43.14
CA ASP A 181 5.11 29.80 -42.40
C ASP A 181 5.88 28.87 -41.42
N GLY A 182 5.55 27.57 -41.39
CA GLY A 182 5.93 26.65 -40.31
C GLY A 182 7.38 26.14 -40.26
N ALA A 183 8.25 26.43 -41.23
CA ALA A 183 9.59 25.83 -41.27
C ALA A 183 10.52 26.34 -40.14
N ASN A 184 10.47 27.66 -39.86
CA ASN A 184 11.31 28.26 -38.82
C ASN A 184 10.76 28.00 -37.42
N THR A 185 9.43 28.01 -37.25
CA THR A 185 8.77 27.76 -35.96
C THR A 185 8.90 26.31 -35.51
N LEU A 186 8.82 25.33 -36.43
CA LEU A 186 9.02 23.92 -36.11
C LEU A 186 10.46 23.63 -35.67
N LEU A 187 11.45 24.26 -36.29
CA LEU A 187 12.86 24.11 -35.90
C LEU A 187 13.12 24.68 -34.48
N THR A 188 12.52 25.83 -34.16
CA THR A 188 12.61 26.42 -32.82
C THR A 188 11.93 25.56 -31.76
N ILE A 189 10.74 25.03 -32.05
CA ILE A 189 10.00 24.11 -31.16
C ILE A 189 10.78 22.81 -30.93
N TYR A 190 11.36 22.21 -31.98
CA TYR A 190 12.20 21.01 -31.82
C TYR A 190 13.45 21.28 -30.99
N SER A 191 14.11 22.44 -31.17
CA SER A 191 15.28 22.80 -30.36
C SER A 191 14.91 23.06 -28.89
N PHE A 192 13.74 23.65 -28.65
CA PHE A 192 13.24 23.92 -27.30
C PHE A 192 12.79 22.62 -26.62
N LEU A 193 12.11 21.73 -27.35
CA LEU A 193 11.69 20.42 -26.86
C LEU A 193 12.89 19.52 -26.55
N GLY A 194 13.95 19.55 -27.37
CA GLY A 194 15.20 18.85 -27.09
C GLY A 194 15.90 19.37 -25.83
N LYS A 195 15.97 20.69 -25.63
CA LYS A 195 16.52 21.30 -24.40
C LYS A 195 15.69 20.97 -23.17
N LEU A 196 14.36 20.93 -23.31
CA LEU A 196 13.44 20.54 -22.24
C LEU A 196 13.63 19.06 -21.88
N GLN A 197 13.77 18.17 -22.88
CA GLN A 197 14.05 16.75 -22.67
C GLN A 197 15.38 16.52 -21.96
N LEU A 198 16.45 17.22 -22.34
CA LEU A 198 17.73 17.16 -21.64
C LEU A 198 17.63 17.65 -20.19
N SER A 199 16.87 18.73 -19.94
CA SER A 199 16.60 19.22 -18.59
C SER A 199 15.82 18.21 -17.75
N PHE A 200 14.81 17.54 -18.33
CA PHE A 200 14.07 16.47 -17.65
C PHE A 200 14.96 15.27 -17.33
N ILE A 201 15.79 14.81 -18.28
CA ILE A 201 16.72 13.70 -18.04
C ILE A 201 17.75 14.07 -16.96
N TYR A 202 18.21 15.32 -16.93
CA TYR A 202 19.13 15.81 -15.90
C TYR A 202 18.48 15.85 -14.51
N ILE A 203 17.24 16.32 -14.40
CA ILE A 203 16.48 16.31 -13.15
C ILE A 203 16.21 14.87 -12.69
N ILE A 204 15.83 13.98 -13.60
CA ILE A 204 15.66 12.55 -13.29
C ILE A 204 16.99 11.94 -12.83
N GLY A 205 18.11 12.26 -13.48
CA GLY A 205 19.44 11.82 -13.08
C GLY A 205 19.84 12.30 -11.69
N LEU A 206 19.55 13.56 -11.35
CA LEU A 206 19.74 14.11 -10.00
C LEU A 206 18.84 13.43 -8.97
N LEU A 207 17.59 13.12 -9.32
CA LEU A 207 16.68 12.38 -8.45
C LEU A 207 17.15 10.94 -8.23
N VAL A 208 17.63 10.26 -9.27
CA VAL A 208 18.18 8.89 -9.16
C VAL A 208 19.47 8.89 -8.35
N MET A 209 20.41 9.80 -8.60
CA MET A 209 21.64 9.93 -7.78
C MET A 209 21.33 10.31 -6.33
N GLY A 210 20.40 11.25 -6.12
CA GLY A 210 19.92 11.63 -4.80
C GLY A 210 19.25 10.47 -4.09
N PHE A 211 18.46 9.66 -4.81
CA PHE A 211 17.82 8.46 -4.28
C PHE A 211 18.85 7.38 -3.93
N ASP A 212 19.88 7.16 -4.75
CA ASP A 212 20.96 6.21 -4.46
C ASP A 212 21.82 6.67 -3.26
N HIS A 213 22.03 7.99 -3.11
CA HIS A 213 22.66 8.55 -1.91
C HIS A 213 21.77 8.43 -0.67
N ILE A 214 20.47 8.68 -0.77
CA ILE A 214 19.52 8.47 0.32
C ILE A 214 19.46 6.98 0.70
N LYS A 215 19.46 6.09 -0.28
CA LYS A 215 19.52 4.63 -0.08
C LYS A 215 20.80 4.22 0.64
N SER A 216 21.95 4.77 0.23
CA SER A 216 23.24 4.58 0.91
C SER A 216 23.23 5.11 2.35
N ILE A 217 22.66 6.30 2.58
CA ILE A 217 22.55 6.91 3.91
C ILE A 217 21.58 6.12 4.81
N PHE A 218 20.45 5.64 4.28
CA PHE A 218 19.54 4.76 5.01
C PHE A 218 20.17 3.41 5.37
N CYS A 219 21.07 2.87 4.53
CA CYS A 219 21.90 1.70 4.87
C CYS A 219 22.97 2.01 5.94
N ILE A 220 23.42 3.27 6.08
CA ILE A 220 24.43 3.69 7.06
C ILE A 220 23.79 4.07 8.41
N MET A 221 22.52 4.49 8.42
CA MET A 221 21.75 4.75 9.63
C MET A 221 21.35 3.43 10.32
N LYS A 222 22.34 2.74 10.89
CA LYS A 222 22.14 1.63 11.82
C LYS A 222 21.18 2.09 12.93
N PRO A 223 20.09 1.37 13.21
CA PRO A 223 19.39 1.54 14.46
C PRO A 223 20.39 1.33 15.62
N VAL A 224 20.47 2.35 16.46
CA VAL A 224 21.39 2.43 17.59
C VAL A 224 21.02 1.34 18.60
N ARG A 225 22.03 0.55 19.01
CA ARG A 225 21.94 -0.43 20.10
C ARG A 225 21.43 0.27 21.36
N VAL A 226 20.39 -0.26 21.98
CA VAL A 226 20.09 0.05 23.39
C VAL A 226 20.71 -1.06 24.22
N ALA A 227 21.55 -0.67 25.18
CA ALA A 227 22.23 -1.58 26.07
C ALA A 227 21.21 -2.40 26.86
N THR A 228 21.46 -3.70 26.96
CA THR A 228 20.80 -4.59 27.92
C THR A 228 21.13 -4.08 29.33
N ILE A 229 20.10 -3.69 30.08
CA ILE A 229 20.24 -3.53 31.53
C ILE A 229 20.32 -4.95 32.07
N GLU A 230 21.51 -5.36 32.49
CA GLU A 230 21.71 -6.60 33.25
C GLU A 230 20.99 -6.46 34.60
N SER A 231 20.11 -7.42 34.88
CA SER A 231 19.52 -7.66 36.21
C SER A 231 20.34 -8.66 36.98
#